data_AF-I0FE84-F1
#
_entry.id   AF-I0FE84-F1
#
_cell.length_a   1.000
_cell.length_b   1.000
_cell.length_c   1.000
_cell.angle_alpha   90.00
_cell.angle_beta   90.00
_cell.angle_gamma   90.00
#
_symmetry.space_group_name_H-M   'P 1'
#
loop_
_entity.id
_entity.type
_entity.pdbx_description
1 polymer ?
#
loop_
_entity_poly.entity_id
_entity_poly.type
_entity_poly.pdbx_seq_one_letter_code
_entity_poly.pdbx_strand_id
1 'polypeptide(L)'
;MRYLFQLEGDIKNMKVLGNLLLFFVLFFCCKDEEYSGNFDLVYDSDDVAFRDIIDSDFDIGVNFDNVSLEKLISDFDLSNEEKQAVRFLRSALTDSTILDDMSHIRTYSDDEFYEFLVILNADKVKEAVADIVLTLKVRDEILDAIYEFADGNPRKDTFEMQLNVKEKEYLKTLKVACCGDSGYNGAYLALKLANHAGIFASLKRQVYDVLHSY
;
A
#
# COMPACT_ATOMS: atom_id res chain seq x y z
N MET A 1 30.58 -27.07 -9.16
CA MET A 1 31.32 -25.79 -9.12
C MET A 1 30.65 -24.69 -9.96
N ARG A 2 30.36 -24.89 -11.25
CA ARG A 2 29.82 -23.82 -12.14
C ARG A 2 28.44 -23.26 -11.75
N TYR A 3 27.54 -24.07 -11.21
CA TYR A 3 26.19 -23.65 -10.79
C TYR A 3 26.17 -22.81 -9.49
N LEU A 4 27.12 -23.03 -8.57
CA LEU A 4 27.18 -22.26 -7.33
C LEU A 4 27.64 -20.81 -7.60
N PHE A 5 28.58 -20.61 -8.53
CA PHE A 5 29.01 -19.26 -8.95
C PHE A 5 27.91 -18.49 -9.68
N GLN A 6 27.04 -19.17 -10.44
CA GLN A 6 25.91 -18.53 -11.12
C GLN A 6 24.86 -18.04 -10.10
N LEU A 7 24.47 -18.90 -9.15
CA LEU A 7 23.52 -18.54 -8.07
C LEU A 7 24.06 -17.44 -7.16
N GLU A 8 25.36 -17.47 -6.84
CA GLU A 8 25.99 -16.44 -6.01
C GLU A 8 26.12 -15.10 -6.74
N GLY A 9 26.25 -15.12 -8.07
CA GLY A 9 26.17 -13.94 -8.94
C GLY A 9 24.75 -13.38 -9.04
N ASP A 10 23.74 -14.24 -9.16
CA ASP A 10 22.33 -13.84 -9.27
C ASP A 10 21.80 -13.28 -7.92
N ILE A 11 22.19 -13.87 -6.78
CA ILE A 11 21.85 -13.37 -5.45
C ILE A 11 22.53 -12.02 -5.16
N LYS A 12 23.78 -11.84 -5.61
CA LYS A 12 24.46 -10.53 -5.52
C LYS A 12 23.77 -9.49 -6.39
N ASN A 13 23.38 -9.82 -7.62
CA ASN A 13 22.64 -8.91 -8.49
C ASN A 13 21.26 -8.54 -7.94
N MET A 14 20.54 -9.48 -7.32
CA MET A 14 19.22 -9.20 -6.72
C MET A 14 19.31 -8.30 -5.48
N LYS A 15 20.38 -8.44 -4.67
CA LYS A 15 20.67 -7.53 -3.56
C LYS A 15 21.14 -6.15 -4.04
N VAL A 16 21.91 -6.09 -5.12
CA VAL A 16 22.33 -4.82 -5.73
C VAL A 16 21.14 -4.09 -6.35
N LEU A 17 20.22 -4.79 -7.02
CA LEU A 17 18.96 -4.22 -7.54
C LEU A 17 18.03 -3.73 -6.43
N GLY A 18 17.88 -4.50 -5.34
CA GLY A 18 17.11 -4.09 -4.17
C GLY A 18 17.70 -2.86 -3.47
N ASN A 19 19.03 -2.79 -3.33
CA ASN A 19 19.70 -1.60 -2.82
C ASN A 19 19.63 -0.42 -3.81
N LEU A 20 19.67 -0.65 -5.12
CA LEU A 20 19.52 0.42 -6.12
C LEU A 20 18.13 1.06 -6.04
N LEU A 21 17.07 0.27 -5.86
CA LEU A 21 15.71 0.75 -5.64
C LEU A 21 15.60 1.56 -4.35
N LEU A 22 16.24 1.10 -3.26
CA LEU A 22 16.34 1.84 -2.00
C LEU A 22 17.09 3.18 -2.17
N PHE A 23 18.17 3.20 -2.97
CA PHE A 23 18.88 4.44 -3.31
C PHE A 23 18.07 5.37 -4.22
N PHE A 24 17.28 4.86 -5.16
CA PHE A 24 16.38 5.67 -6.00
C PHE A 24 15.25 6.31 -5.17
N VAL A 25 14.69 5.59 -4.19
CA VAL A 25 13.71 6.15 -3.24
C VAL A 25 14.34 7.22 -2.35
N LEU A 26 15.59 7.03 -1.90
CA LEU A 26 16.31 8.03 -1.10
C LEU A 26 16.78 9.25 -1.91
N PHE A 27 16.91 9.15 -3.24
CA PHE A 27 17.40 10.25 -4.08
C PHE A 27 16.30 11.23 -4.53
N PHE A 28 15.02 10.83 -4.48
CA PHE A 28 13.90 11.74 -4.76
C PHE A 28 13.41 12.52 -3.52
N CYS A 29 13.74 12.09 -2.30
CA CYS A 29 13.35 12.80 -1.08
C CYS A 29 14.31 13.94 -0.67
N CYS A 30 15.37 14.21 -1.43
CA CYS A 30 16.32 15.27 -1.13
C CYS A 30 16.69 16.05 -2.39
N LYS A 31 16.01 17.18 -2.62
CA LYS A 31 16.61 18.43 -3.12
C LYS A 31 15.74 19.61 -2.69
N ASP A 32 16.28 20.39 -1.76
CA ASP A 32 15.84 21.76 -1.49
C ASP A 32 16.44 22.74 -2.50
N GLU A 33 15.83 23.92 -2.53
CA GLU A 33 16.21 25.23 -3.09
C GLU A 33 15.57 25.71 -4.42
N GLU A 34 14.98 26.91 -4.28
CA GLU A 34 14.28 27.76 -5.25
C GLU A 34 14.92 27.81 -6.65
N TYR A 35 14.07 27.70 -7.67
CA TYR A 35 14.34 28.32 -8.96
C TYR A 35 13.05 28.89 -9.58
N SER A 36 12.93 30.21 -9.53
CA SER A 36 11.99 30.98 -10.34
C SER A 36 12.47 31.03 -11.79
N GLY A 37 11.65 30.58 -12.74
CA GLY A 37 11.97 30.76 -14.16
C GLY A 37 10.92 30.14 -15.07
N ASN A 38 10.11 31.02 -15.68
CA ASN A 38 9.18 30.72 -16.77
C ASN A 38 9.81 29.83 -17.84
N PHE A 39 9.12 28.75 -18.22
CA PHE A 39 9.37 28.08 -19.48
C PHE A 39 8.04 27.74 -20.15
N ASP A 40 7.69 28.57 -21.15
CA ASP A 40 6.64 28.33 -22.12
C ASP A 40 6.93 27.03 -22.87
N LEU A 41 6.00 26.08 -22.78
CA LEU A 41 5.82 25.07 -23.83
C LEU A 41 4.36 25.04 -24.24
N VAL A 42 4.11 25.75 -25.34
CA VAL A 42 2.96 25.61 -26.21
C VAL A 42 2.88 24.14 -26.66
N TYR A 43 1.83 23.44 -26.25
CA TYR A 43 1.39 22.18 -26.84
C TYR A 43 -0.01 22.41 -27.40
N ASP A 44 -0.19 22.07 -28.67
CA ASP A 44 -1.28 22.51 -29.53
C ASP A 44 -2.55 21.68 -29.30
N SER A 45 -3.58 22.40 -28.84
CA SER A 45 -5.03 22.24 -28.98
C SER A 45 -5.57 20.99 -29.71
N ASP A 46 -6.10 20.04 -28.94
CA ASP A 46 -7.43 19.42 -29.13
C ASP A 46 -7.75 18.50 -27.93
N ASP A 47 -7.90 19.07 -26.74
CA ASP A 47 -8.60 18.43 -25.63
C ASP A 47 -9.19 19.53 -24.76
N VAL A 48 -10.53 19.57 -24.69
CA VAL A 48 -11.28 20.55 -23.91
C VAL A 48 -10.86 20.41 -22.45
N ALA A 49 -10.29 21.48 -21.90
CA ALA A 49 -9.73 21.50 -20.56
C ALA A 49 -10.76 21.03 -19.53
N PHE A 50 -10.52 19.88 -18.91
CA PHE A 50 -11.21 19.43 -17.68
C PHE A 50 -11.16 20.49 -16.56
N ARG A 51 -10.26 21.46 -16.70
CA ARG A 51 -10.07 22.60 -15.82
C ARG A 51 -11.17 23.66 -15.96
N ASP A 52 -11.81 23.77 -17.12
CA ASP A 52 -12.88 24.75 -17.36
C ASP A 52 -14.23 24.30 -16.77
N ILE A 53 -14.36 23.05 -16.34
CA ILE A 53 -15.56 22.53 -15.65
C ILE A 53 -15.58 22.94 -14.17
N ILE A 54 -14.43 23.26 -13.58
CA ILE A 54 -14.32 23.50 -12.12
C ILE A 54 -14.53 24.98 -11.75
N ASP A 55 -14.40 25.92 -12.70
CA ASP A 55 -14.51 27.35 -12.43
C ASP A 55 -15.93 27.93 -12.47
N SER A 56 -16.97 27.09 -12.55
CA SER A 56 -18.36 27.55 -12.39
C SER A 56 -18.98 27.04 -11.09
N ASP A 57 -18.71 27.76 -9.99
CA ASP A 57 -19.64 28.09 -8.90
C ASP A 57 -20.66 27.01 -8.44
N PHE A 58 -20.32 25.72 -8.50
CA PHE A 58 -21.17 24.65 -8.01
C PHE A 58 -20.82 24.39 -6.55
N ASP A 59 -21.50 25.12 -5.67
CA ASP A 59 -21.62 24.86 -4.25
C ASP A 59 -22.26 23.47 -4.05
N ILE A 60 -21.46 22.41 -4.23
CA ILE A 60 -21.86 21.08 -3.77
C ILE A 60 -21.57 21.05 -2.29
N GLY A 61 -22.57 21.42 -1.51
CA GLY A 61 -22.67 21.01 -0.11
C GLY A 61 -22.75 19.49 -0.02
N VAL A 62 -21.63 18.81 -0.27
CA VAL A 62 -21.49 17.38 -0.03
C VAL A 62 -21.08 17.20 1.41
N ASN A 63 -22.06 16.85 2.23
CA ASN A 63 -21.78 16.26 3.53
C ASN A 63 -21.29 14.82 3.27
N PHE A 64 -19.97 14.62 3.20
CA PHE A 64 -19.37 13.30 2.99
C PHE A 64 -19.37 12.48 4.29
N ASP A 65 -20.57 12.16 4.78
CA ASP A 65 -20.73 11.10 5.77
C ASP A 65 -20.49 9.76 5.05
N ASN A 66 -19.45 8.98 5.42
CA ASN A 66 -19.19 7.51 5.31
C ASN A 66 -19.75 6.68 4.11
N VAL A 67 -20.95 6.98 3.61
CA VAL A 67 -21.64 6.43 2.45
C VAL A 67 -20.81 6.47 1.14
N SER A 68 -19.82 7.36 1.02
CA SER A 68 -19.07 7.57 -0.23
C SER A 68 -18.16 6.39 -0.63
N LEU A 69 -17.40 5.83 0.32
CA LEU A 69 -16.44 4.76 0.01
C LEU A 69 -17.13 3.42 -0.27
N GLU A 70 -18.08 3.03 0.57
CA GLU A 70 -18.78 1.74 0.42
C GLU A 70 -19.59 1.69 -0.88
N LYS A 71 -20.17 2.83 -1.27
CA LYS A 71 -20.83 2.96 -2.57
C LYS A 71 -19.83 2.81 -3.72
N LEU A 72 -18.69 3.52 -3.67
CA LEU A 72 -17.67 3.43 -4.73
C LEU A 72 -17.13 2.01 -4.89
N ILE A 73 -16.79 1.36 -3.78
CA ILE A 73 -16.30 -0.02 -3.75
C ILE A 73 -17.36 -0.98 -4.31
N SER A 74 -18.65 -0.70 -4.09
CA SER A 74 -19.74 -1.46 -4.69
C SER A 74 -19.87 -1.21 -6.20
N ASP A 75 -19.72 0.04 -6.64
CA ASP A 75 -19.82 0.43 -8.05
C ASP A 75 -18.66 -0.14 -8.91
N PHE A 76 -17.50 -0.39 -8.29
CA PHE A 76 -16.33 -1.00 -8.94
C PHE A 76 -16.41 -2.53 -9.11
N ASP A 77 -17.50 -3.17 -8.66
CA ASP A 77 -17.69 -4.62 -8.72
C ASP A 77 -16.46 -5.39 -8.19
N LEU A 78 -16.01 -4.98 -6.99
CA LEU A 78 -14.89 -5.58 -6.29
C LEU A 78 -15.32 -6.87 -5.56
N SER A 79 -14.46 -7.89 -5.55
CA SER A 79 -14.64 -9.09 -4.73
C SER A 79 -14.58 -8.75 -3.24
N ASN A 80 -15.15 -9.59 -2.36
CA ASN A 80 -15.11 -9.32 -0.91
C ASN A 80 -13.69 -9.18 -0.36
N GLU A 81 -12.73 -9.90 -0.93
CA GLU A 81 -11.31 -9.83 -0.60
C GLU A 81 -10.72 -8.49 -1.06
N GLU A 82 -11.04 -8.05 -2.28
CA GLU A 82 -10.63 -6.74 -2.80
C GLU A 82 -11.22 -5.59 -1.96
N LYS A 83 -12.49 -5.69 -1.54
CA LYS A 83 -13.11 -4.69 -0.63
C LYS A 83 -12.36 -4.61 0.69
N GLN A 84 -11.98 -5.75 1.26
CA GLN A 84 -11.19 -5.80 2.49
C GLN A 84 -9.80 -5.19 2.28
N ALA A 85 -9.14 -5.48 1.16
CA ALA A 85 -7.85 -4.92 0.82
C ALA A 85 -7.90 -3.39 0.63
N VAL A 86 -8.96 -2.86 0.00
CA VAL A 86 -9.18 -1.40 -0.11
C VAL A 86 -9.35 -0.76 1.27
N ARG A 87 -10.15 -1.37 2.16
CA ARG A 87 -10.32 -0.85 3.54
C ARG A 87 -9.02 -0.92 4.34
N PHE A 88 -8.23 -1.98 4.17
CA PHE A 88 -6.92 -2.12 4.79
C PHE A 88 -5.96 -1.03 4.29
N LEU A 89 -5.90 -0.81 2.97
CA LEU A 89 -5.13 0.27 2.38
C LEU A 89 -5.56 1.64 2.91
N ARG A 90 -6.88 1.91 3.00
CA ARG A 90 -7.39 3.14 3.60
C ARG A 90 -6.83 3.36 5.00
N SER A 91 -6.90 2.33 5.85
CA SER A 91 -6.39 2.43 7.22
C SER A 91 -4.89 2.71 7.29
N ALA A 92 -4.11 2.31 6.28
CA ALA A 92 -2.70 2.66 6.19
C ALA A 92 -2.51 4.13 5.79
N LEU A 93 -3.29 4.63 4.84
CA LEU A 93 -3.05 5.94 4.22
C LEU A 93 -3.69 7.10 4.99
N THR A 94 -4.80 6.88 5.69
CA THR A 94 -5.56 7.95 6.37
C THR A 94 -5.30 8.04 7.88
N ASP A 95 -4.67 7.03 8.48
CA ASP A 95 -4.33 7.06 9.90
C ASP A 95 -3.10 7.94 10.15
N SER A 96 -3.31 9.12 10.77
CA SER A 96 -2.26 10.08 11.09
C SER A 96 -1.30 9.61 12.19
N THR A 97 -1.65 8.59 12.96
CA THR A 97 -0.79 8.04 14.03
C THR A 97 0.29 7.10 13.49
N ILE A 98 0.12 6.62 12.26
CA ILE A 98 1.12 5.79 11.59
C ILE A 98 2.27 6.69 11.12
N LEU A 99 3.44 6.50 11.75
CA LEU A 99 4.68 7.25 11.46
C LEU A 99 4.55 8.75 11.76
N ASP A 100 3.84 9.09 12.83
CA ASP A 100 3.62 10.47 13.30
C ASP A 100 4.92 11.20 13.71
N ASP A 101 5.98 10.44 13.97
CA ASP A 101 7.33 10.92 14.25
C ASP A 101 8.12 11.33 12.98
N MET A 102 7.60 11.04 11.78
CA MET A 102 8.25 11.36 10.50
C MET A 102 7.55 12.50 9.76
N SER A 103 8.18 13.69 9.74
CA SER A 103 7.62 14.93 9.21
C SER A 103 7.30 14.97 7.71
N HIS A 104 7.81 14.02 6.93
CA HIS A 104 7.64 13.95 5.47
C HIS A 104 6.66 12.87 5.04
N ILE A 105 6.02 12.17 5.99
CA ILE A 105 5.04 11.14 5.66
C ILE A 105 3.66 11.76 5.46
N ARG A 106 3.20 11.78 4.20
CA ARG A 106 1.85 12.23 3.85
C ARG A 106 0.80 11.33 4.52
N THR A 107 -0.24 11.95 5.07
CA THR A 107 -1.47 11.29 5.49
C THR A 107 -2.59 11.80 4.61
N TYR A 108 -3.33 10.88 3.99
CA TYR A 108 -4.45 11.21 3.12
C TYR A 108 -5.65 11.59 3.99
N SER A 109 -6.43 12.59 3.60
CA SER A 109 -7.79 12.71 4.08
C SER A 109 -8.67 11.60 3.50
N ASP A 110 -9.85 11.39 4.07
CA ASP A 110 -10.81 10.44 3.50
C ASP A 110 -11.24 10.84 2.07
N ASP A 111 -11.34 12.15 1.80
CA ASP A 111 -11.68 12.69 0.49
C ASP A 111 -10.55 12.47 -0.53
N GLU A 112 -9.30 12.69 -0.13
CA GLU A 112 -8.13 12.41 -0.98
C GLU A 112 -8.01 10.90 -1.29
N PHE A 113 -8.30 10.04 -0.31
CA PHE A 113 -8.33 8.60 -0.53
C PHE A 113 -9.45 8.20 -1.50
N TYR A 114 -10.63 8.80 -1.38
CA TYR A 114 -11.73 8.58 -2.30
C TYR A 114 -11.39 9.05 -3.72
N GLU A 115 -10.86 10.27 -3.85
CA GLU A 115 -10.42 10.86 -5.11
C GLU A 115 -9.36 9.98 -5.79
N PHE A 116 -8.40 9.48 -5.02
CA PHE A 116 -7.40 8.52 -5.47
C PHE A 116 -8.04 7.30 -6.14
N LEU A 117 -9.01 6.65 -5.50
CA LEU A 117 -9.70 5.49 -6.06
C LEU A 117 -10.49 5.84 -7.34
N VAL A 118 -11.16 7.00 -7.37
CA VAL A 118 -11.91 7.47 -8.55
C VAL A 118 -10.97 7.69 -9.74
N ILE A 119 -9.84 8.37 -9.53
CA ILE A 119 -8.83 8.63 -10.57
C ILE A 119 -8.20 7.34 -11.09
N LEU A 120 -8.00 6.36 -10.21
CA LEU A 120 -7.51 5.05 -10.62
C LEU A 120 -8.51 4.30 -11.49
N ASN A 121 -9.81 4.41 -11.22
CA ASN A 121 -10.88 3.57 -11.76
C ASN A 121 -10.83 2.11 -11.26
N ALA A 122 -11.90 1.36 -11.54
CA ALA A 122 -12.09 0.00 -11.03
C ALA A 122 -10.92 -0.95 -11.39
N ASP A 123 -10.46 -0.93 -12.65
CA ASP A 123 -9.44 -1.87 -13.12
C ASP A 123 -8.10 -1.63 -12.42
N LYS A 124 -7.66 -0.36 -12.30
CA LYS A 124 -6.41 -0.07 -11.61
C LYS A 124 -6.51 -0.23 -10.10
N VAL A 125 -7.69 -0.04 -9.50
CA VAL A 125 -7.89 -0.35 -8.08
C VAL A 125 -7.70 -1.85 -7.84
N LYS A 126 -8.28 -2.72 -8.68
CA LYS A 126 -8.07 -4.17 -8.60
C LYS A 126 -6.59 -4.53 -8.71
N GLU A 127 -5.87 -3.93 -9.65
CA GLU A 127 -4.43 -4.14 -9.80
C GLU A 127 -3.63 -3.64 -8.58
N ALA A 128 -3.96 -2.45 -8.06
CA ALA A 128 -3.26 -1.84 -6.92
C ALA A 128 -3.39 -2.66 -5.64
N VAL A 129 -4.55 -3.30 -5.40
CA VAL A 129 -4.80 -4.06 -4.18
C VAL A 129 -4.49 -5.54 -4.30
N ALA A 130 -4.08 -6.03 -5.46
CA ALA A 130 -3.85 -7.46 -5.70
C ALA A 130 -2.80 -8.08 -4.74
N ASP A 131 -1.66 -7.40 -4.52
CA ASP A 131 -0.65 -7.87 -3.55
C ASP A 131 -1.16 -7.81 -2.11
N ILE A 132 -2.01 -6.82 -1.79
CA ILE A 132 -2.64 -6.70 -0.47
C ILE A 132 -3.59 -7.87 -0.24
N VAL A 133 -4.43 -8.23 -1.21
CA VAL A 133 -5.31 -9.41 -1.13
C VAL A 133 -4.52 -10.67 -0.82
N LEU A 134 -3.43 -10.92 -1.56
CA LEU A 134 -2.59 -12.10 -1.33
C LEU A 134 -1.92 -12.08 0.06
N THR A 135 -1.48 -10.92 0.51
CA THR A 135 -0.81 -10.74 1.80
C THR A 135 -1.79 -10.92 2.97
N LEU A 136 -3.01 -10.39 2.86
CA LEU A 136 -4.06 -10.58 3.88
C LEU A 136 -4.55 -12.02 3.94
N LYS A 137 -4.60 -12.75 2.82
CA LYS A 137 -4.89 -14.19 2.84
C LYS A 137 -3.88 -14.96 3.70
N VAL A 138 -2.59 -14.62 3.63
CA VAL A 138 -1.57 -15.25 4.48
C VAL A 138 -1.77 -14.90 5.96
N ARG A 139 -2.17 -13.67 6.28
CA ARG A 139 -2.55 -13.28 7.64
C ARG A 139 -3.71 -14.13 8.16
N ASP A 140 -4.75 -14.33 7.34
CA ASP A 140 -5.94 -15.10 7.73
C ASP A 140 -5.60 -16.58 7.97
N GLU A 141 -4.74 -17.17 7.12
CA GLU A 141 -4.22 -18.53 7.34
C GLU A 141 -3.43 -18.65 8.65
N ILE A 142 -2.75 -17.58 9.09
CA ILE A 142 -2.07 -17.56 10.40
C ILE A 142 -3.09 -17.47 11.54
N LEU A 143 -4.12 -16.62 11.41
CA LEU A 143 -5.19 -16.52 12.40
C LEU A 143 -5.91 -17.86 12.59
N ASP A 144 -6.25 -18.53 11.50
CA ASP A 144 -6.88 -19.85 11.53
C ASP A 144 -6.00 -20.86 12.28
N ALA A 145 -4.70 -20.92 11.97
CA ALA A 145 -3.76 -21.80 12.67
C ALA A 145 -3.56 -21.42 14.15
N ILE A 146 -3.64 -20.14 14.50
CA ILE A 146 -3.62 -19.68 15.90
C ILE A 146 -4.88 -20.16 16.64
N TYR A 147 -6.03 -20.19 15.98
CA TYR A 147 -7.28 -20.67 16.58
C TYR A 147 -7.34 -22.19 16.77
N GLU A 148 -6.47 -22.96 16.13
CA GLU A 148 -6.32 -24.39 16.37
C GLU A 148 -5.63 -24.72 17.72
N PHE A 149 -4.92 -23.77 18.33
CA PHE A 149 -4.36 -23.98 19.66
C PHE A 149 -5.46 -24.08 20.72
N ALA A 150 -5.29 -25.02 21.66
CA ALA A 150 -6.16 -25.17 22.81
C ALA A 150 -6.27 -23.87 23.63
N ASP A 151 -7.45 -23.62 24.20
CA ASP A 151 -7.70 -22.46 25.04
C ASP A 151 -6.76 -22.40 26.24
N GLY A 152 -6.24 -21.21 26.53
CA GLY A 152 -5.25 -20.99 27.60
C GLY A 152 -3.81 -21.37 27.23
N ASN A 153 -3.54 -21.74 25.98
CA ASN A 153 -2.16 -21.95 25.53
C ASN A 153 -1.41 -20.60 25.45
N PRO A 154 -0.32 -20.39 26.23
CA PRO A 154 0.40 -19.11 26.24
C PRO A 154 1.07 -18.77 24.89
N ARG A 155 1.27 -19.76 24.01
CA ARG A 155 1.78 -19.53 22.66
C ARG A 155 0.74 -18.86 21.77
N LYS A 156 -0.56 -19.08 22.00
CA LYS A 156 -1.66 -18.45 21.26
C LYS A 156 -1.59 -16.93 21.41
N ASP A 157 -1.64 -16.44 22.65
CA ASP A 157 -1.54 -15.00 22.97
C ASP A 157 -0.25 -14.37 22.42
N THR A 158 0.86 -15.12 22.49
CA THR A 158 2.15 -14.68 21.95
C THR A 158 2.10 -14.51 20.42
N PHE A 159 1.49 -15.45 19.71
CA PHE A 159 1.36 -15.38 18.25
C PHE A 159 0.36 -14.31 17.80
N GLU A 160 -0.74 -14.11 18.52
CA GLU A 160 -1.68 -13.01 18.27
C GLU A 160 -0.99 -11.65 18.39
N MET A 161 -0.16 -11.46 19.44
CA MET A 161 0.63 -10.25 19.62
C MET A 161 1.63 -10.04 18.46
N GLN A 162 2.33 -11.10 18.05
CA GLN A 162 3.28 -11.01 16.93
C GLN A 162 2.58 -10.71 15.60
N LEU A 163 1.39 -11.26 15.38
CA LEU A 163 0.61 -10.98 14.18
C LEU A 163 0.20 -9.51 14.11
N ASN A 164 -0.32 -8.97 15.22
CA ASN A 164 -0.66 -7.55 15.32
C ASN A 164 0.55 -6.64 15.09
N VAL A 165 1.75 -7.01 15.59
CA VAL A 165 2.99 -6.28 15.29
C VAL A 165 3.29 -6.30 13.79
N LYS A 166 3.16 -7.46 13.14
CA LYS A 166 3.39 -7.60 11.70
C LYS A 166 2.37 -6.86 10.83
N GLU A 167 1.10 -6.81 11.25
CA GLU A 167 0.08 -5.99 10.59
C GLU A 167 0.41 -4.50 10.68
N LYS A 168 0.85 -4.01 11.85
CA LYS A 168 1.30 -2.62 11.99
C LYS A 168 2.53 -2.30 11.15
N GLU A 169 3.49 -3.23 11.05
CA GLU A 169 4.60 -3.09 10.10
C GLU A 169 4.11 -3.01 8.66
N TYR A 170 3.10 -3.80 8.29
CA TYR A 170 2.57 -3.79 6.94
C TYR A 170 1.87 -2.48 6.59
N LEU A 171 1.03 -1.95 7.49
CA LEU A 171 0.39 -0.64 7.30
C LEU A 171 1.43 0.47 7.11
N LYS A 172 2.53 0.45 7.88
CA LYS A 172 3.65 1.39 7.70
C LYS A 172 4.29 1.26 6.33
N THR A 173 4.53 0.04 5.85
CA THR A 173 5.10 -0.19 4.52
C THR A 173 4.21 0.36 3.41
N LEU A 174 2.89 0.13 3.49
CA LEU A 174 1.93 0.67 2.52
C LEU A 174 1.90 2.20 2.54
N LYS A 175 1.92 2.80 3.74
CA LYS A 175 1.94 4.26 3.90
C LYS A 175 3.17 4.88 3.26
N VAL A 176 4.35 4.34 3.53
CA VAL A 176 5.62 4.81 2.93
C VAL A 176 5.59 4.66 1.41
N ALA A 177 5.09 3.53 0.89
CA ALA A 177 5.02 3.30 -0.56
C ALA A 177 4.16 4.34 -1.29
N CYS A 178 3.08 4.81 -0.66
CA CYS A 178 2.14 5.77 -1.25
C CYS A 178 2.45 7.24 -0.91
N CYS A 179 3.59 7.50 -0.25
CA CYS A 179 3.98 8.82 0.24
C CYS A 179 4.73 9.68 -0.80
N GLY A 180 5.17 9.11 -1.92
CA GLY A 180 6.01 9.83 -2.88
C GLY A 180 5.34 11.04 -3.54
N ASP A 181 6.14 12.02 -3.96
CA ASP A 181 5.68 13.27 -4.60
C ASP A 181 5.16 13.08 -6.04
N SER A 182 5.17 11.85 -6.56
CA SER A 182 4.65 11.49 -7.89
C SER A 182 3.13 11.37 -7.94
N GLY A 183 2.44 11.83 -6.90
CA GLY A 183 0.98 11.87 -6.80
C GLY A 183 0.33 10.50 -6.88
N TYR A 184 -0.96 10.47 -7.23
CA TYR A 184 -1.77 9.25 -7.27
C TYR A 184 -1.25 8.20 -8.25
N ASN A 185 -0.69 8.60 -9.40
CA ASN A 185 -0.10 7.64 -10.34
C ASN A 185 1.17 6.98 -9.75
N GLY A 186 1.96 7.76 -9.01
CA GLY A 186 3.10 7.25 -8.25
C GLY A 186 2.72 6.21 -7.21
N ALA A 187 1.73 6.55 -6.37
CA ALA A 187 1.18 5.64 -5.36
C ALA A 187 0.64 4.35 -5.99
N TYR A 188 -0.11 4.44 -7.10
CA TYR A 188 -0.60 3.29 -7.85
C TYR A 188 0.54 2.39 -8.36
N LEU A 189 1.58 2.96 -8.97
CA LEU A 189 2.71 2.18 -9.44
C LEU A 189 3.45 1.51 -8.28
N ALA A 190 3.61 2.19 -7.15
CA ALA A 190 4.23 1.63 -5.95
C ALA A 190 3.43 0.43 -5.41
N LEU A 191 2.11 0.53 -5.37
CA LEU A 191 1.22 -0.56 -4.96
C LEU A 191 1.21 -1.72 -5.96
N LYS A 192 1.12 -1.43 -7.26
CA LYS A 192 1.10 -2.45 -8.31
C LYS A 192 2.41 -3.24 -8.40
N LEU A 193 3.54 -2.58 -8.16
CA LEU A 193 4.87 -3.20 -8.20
C LEU A 193 5.30 -3.77 -6.85
N ALA A 194 4.48 -3.60 -5.81
CA ALA A 194 4.76 -4.12 -4.50
C ALA A 194 4.87 -5.64 -4.49
N ASN A 195 5.70 -6.15 -3.57
CA ASN A 195 5.76 -7.56 -3.25
C ASN A 195 5.95 -7.70 -1.74
N HIS A 196 4.84 -7.81 -1.03
CA HIS A 196 4.84 -7.93 0.44
C HIS A 196 4.61 -9.37 0.92
N ALA A 197 4.65 -10.35 0.01
CA ALA A 197 4.43 -11.77 0.30
C ALA A 197 5.32 -12.32 1.44
N GLY A 198 6.46 -11.67 1.71
CA GLY A 198 7.39 -12.04 2.77
C GLY A 198 7.04 -11.56 4.18
N ILE A 199 6.14 -10.58 4.34
CA ILE A 199 5.98 -9.85 5.62
C ILE A 199 5.53 -10.77 6.76
N PHE A 200 4.64 -11.72 6.44
CA PHE A 200 4.12 -12.71 7.38
C PHE A 200 4.84 -14.06 7.34
N ALA A 201 5.77 -14.27 6.39
CA ALA A 201 6.35 -15.59 6.11
C ALA A 201 7.09 -16.21 7.31
N SER A 202 7.81 -15.39 8.08
CA SER A 202 8.51 -15.85 9.29
C SER A 202 7.53 -16.29 10.38
N LEU A 203 6.47 -15.51 10.60
CA LEU A 203 5.46 -15.83 11.61
C LEU A 203 4.66 -17.07 11.22
N LYS A 204 4.26 -17.18 9.94
CA LYS A 204 3.59 -18.37 9.39
C LYS A 204 4.36 -19.65 9.68
N ARG A 205 5.67 -19.62 9.43
CA ARG A 205 6.55 -20.77 9.70
C ARG A 205 6.58 -21.13 11.19
N GLN A 206 6.74 -20.13 12.06
CA GLN A 206 6.78 -20.35 13.51
C GLN A 206 5.49 -20.97 14.05
N VAL A 207 4.33 -20.45 13.60
CA VAL A 207 3.02 -21.00 14.00
C VAL A 207 2.88 -22.44 13.53
N TYR A 208 3.21 -22.72 12.26
CA TYR A 208 3.15 -24.06 11.70
C TYR A 208 4.03 -25.06 12.44
N ASP A 209 5.30 -24.72 12.67
CA ASP A 209 6.28 -25.58 13.33
C ASP A 209 5.83 -25.95 14.75
N VAL A 210 5.21 -25.01 15.46
CA VAL A 210 4.72 -25.23 16.82
C VAL A 210 3.42 -26.03 16.85
N LEU A 211 2.52 -25.81 15.89
CA LEU A 211 1.25 -26.52 15.80
C LEU A 211 1.44 -28.00 15.45
N HIS A 212 2.43 -28.30 14.62
CA HIS A 212 2.72 -29.65 14.11
C HIS A 212 3.90 -30.35 14.78
N SER A 213 4.49 -29.76 15.82
CA SER A 213 5.49 -30.45 16.63
C SER A 213 4.81 -31.47 17.56
N TYR A 214 4.67 -32.71 17.09
CA TYR A 214 4.34 -33.90 17.89
C TYR A 214 5.23 -35.06 17.50
#